data_AF-A0A956K8R0-F1
#
_entry.id   AF-A0A956K8R0-F1
#
_cell.length_a   1.000
_cell.length_b   1.000
_cell.length_c   1.000
_cell.angle_alpha   90.00
_cell.angle_beta   90.00
_cell.angle_gamma   90.00
#
_symmetry.space_group_name_H-M   'P 1'
#
loop_
_entity.id
_entity.type
_entity.pdbx_description
1 polymer ?
#
loop_
_entity_poly.entity_id
_entity_poly.type
_entity_poly.pdbx_seq_one_letter_code
_entity_poly.pdbx_strand_id
1 'polypeptide(L)'
;MSADSGHPGTSPVPATDVQEAERSPWGLAGVALIAGLLQVVASIVLGMARADRFATAASESPGIYLLLAALLSAAAFSVWMMRERPLIAMALTVLWPVGLWLGLRNHATALGLAFHGEFVLHHFSALLCLILAVSVPLGWARDPRLGPLRLLPALLAIPGAAMLAAAHLAPLGPDWLTTTVGERALSTMGAGMLLLSWPLAIGLFWKVMGPSQRRPIPLVLLVPVILRVALAGPGGLAGELVADAAIFWLGAAMVVASLATLTLLRPRLDIWVMIVVGVICLLGSMFFYYFYEHGFGELEDGLGGLLQSLFGFSVPYPSYVDDVKSAALMMGLFFMFVTVYSALVSGEDRVRGVSLGLMLVAGLGLSSPHLALMLG
;
A
#
# COMPACT_ATOMS: atom_id res chain seq x y z
N MET A 1 -30.66 -5.78 -62.65
CA MET A 1 -30.34 -6.96 -61.81
C MET A 1 -28.84 -7.20 -61.90
N SER A 2 -28.14 -7.14 -60.75
CA SER A 2 -26.77 -7.62 -60.49
C SER A 2 -25.62 -7.03 -61.32
N ALA A 3 -24.42 -6.76 -60.81
CA ALA A 3 -23.79 -6.92 -59.52
C ALA A 3 -22.58 -5.97 -59.49
N ASP A 4 -22.27 -5.36 -58.35
CA ASP A 4 -20.90 -4.92 -58.07
C ASP A 4 -20.56 -5.28 -56.64
N SER A 5 -19.57 -6.16 -56.49
CA SER A 5 -19.16 -6.78 -55.23
C SER A 5 -18.16 -5.86 -54.53
N GLY A 6 -18.67 -5.01 -53.64
CA GLY A 6 -17.85 -4.19 -52.74
C GLY A 6 -17.19 -5.03 -51.66
N HIS A 7 -15.87 -5.17 -51.71
CA HIS A 7 -15.04 -5.51 -50.56
C HIS A 7 -15.20 -4.44 -49.47
N PRO A 8 -15.53 -4.80 -48.21
CA PRO A 8 -15.44 -3.85 -47.11
C PRO A 8 -13.98 -3.65 -46.75
N GLY A 9 -13.49 -2.43 -46.98
CA GLY A 9 -12.18 -1.98 -46.53
C GLY A 9 -12.05 -2.14 -45.02
N THR A 10 -11.04 -2.88 -44.60
CA THR A 10 -10.50 -2.85 -43.24
C THR A 10 -9.94 -1.45 -43.00
N SER A 11 -10.68 -0.60 -42.28
CA SER A 11 -10.11 0.63 -41.75
C SER A 11 -8.88 0.26 -40.90
N PRO A 12 -7.70 0.86 -41.14
CA PRO A 12 -6.57 0.64 -40.27
C PRO A 12 -6.91 1.22 -38.90
N VAL A 13 -6.94 0.35 -37.88
CA VAL A 13 -6.95 0.76 -36.47
C VAL A 13 -5.76 1.71 -36.30
N PRO A 14 -5.96 2.95 -35.83
CA PRO A 14 -4.86 3.89 -35.69
C PRO A 14 -3.82 3.30 -34.72
N ALA A 15 -2.57 3.27 -35.16
CA ALA A 15 -1.42 2.69 -34.46
C ALA A 15 -1.06 3.38 -33.12
N THR A 16 -1.93 4.25 -32.60
CA THR A 16 -1.76 4.98 -31.34
C THR A 16 -2.18 4.17 -30.11
N ASP A 17 -3.11 3.22 -30.25
CA ASP A 17 -3.59 2.43 -29.09
C ASP A 17 -2.58 1.37 -28.60
N VAL A 18 -1.58 1.03 -29.40
CA VAL A 18 -0.58 -0.01 -29.04
C VAL A 18 0.65 0.60 -28.36
N GLN A 19 0.90 1.91 -28.51
CA GLN A 19 2.01 2.61 -27.86
C GLN A 19 1.67 3.19 -26.48
N GLU A 20 0.40 3.48 -26.18
CA GLU A 20 -0.06 3.90 -24.85
C GLU A 20 -0.22 2.74 -23.84
N ALA A 21 0.13 1.51 -24.23
CA ALA A 21 0.48 0.46 -23.28
C ALA A 21 1.85 0.73 -22.58
N GLU A 22 2.35 1.96 -22.62
CA GLU A 22 3.37 2.52 -21.74
C GLU A 22 2.97 2.29 -20.27
N ARG A 23 3.46 1.17 -19.72
CA ARG A 23 3.62 0.83 -18.30
C ARG A 23 2.82 1.73 -17.35
N SER A 24 1.52 1.49 -17.30
CA SER A 24 0.64 2.17 -16.38
C SER A 24 1.15 1.98 -14.93
N PRO A 25 1.19 3.04 -14.09
CA PRO A 25 1.69 2.96 -12.71
C PRO A 25 0.96 1.91 -11.86
N TRP A 26 -0.19 1.41 -12.31
CA TRP A 26 -0.96 0.32 -11.69
C TRP A 26 -0.19 -1.00 -11.57
N GLY A 27 0.68 -1.32 -12.53
CA GLY A 27 1.53 -2.51 -12.43
C GLY A 27 2.48 -2.41 -11.24
N LEU A 28 3.12 -1.24 -11.08
CA LEU A 28 4.02 -0.96 -9.96
C LEU A 28 3.27 -0.89 -8.63
N ALA A 29 2.10 -0.24 -8.59
CA ALA A 29 1.26 -0.16 -7.40
C ALA A 29 0.76 -1.54 -6.96
N GLY A 30 0.40 -2.43 -7.90
CA GLY A 30 0.03 -3.80 -7.60
C GLY A 30 1.18 -4.61 -7.00
N VAL A 31 2.39 -4.47 -7.54
CA VAL A 31 3.59 -5.11 -6.97
C VAL A 31 3.91 -4.55 -5.58
N ALA A 32 3.79 -3.22 -5.39
CA ALA A 32 4.01 -2.58 -4.10
C ALA A 32 3.01 -3.08 -3.05
N LEU A 33 1.74 -3.22 -3.44
CA LEU A 33 0.70 -3.77 -2.57
C LEU A 33 1.01 -5.21 -2.17
N ILE A 34 1.38 -6.08 -3.11
CA ILE A 34 1.76 -7.46 -2.81
C ILE A 34 2.97 -7.50 -1.88
N ALA A 35 3.99 -6.70 -2.15
CA ALA A 35 5.19 -6.64 -1.31
C ALA A 35 4.85 -6.21 0.12
N GLY A 36 4.06 -5.16 0.29
CA GLY A 36 3.65 -4.70 1.61
C GLY A 36 2.71 -5.70 2.32
N LEU A 37 1.82 -6.40 1.60
CA LEU A 37 0.99 -7.45 2.21
C LEU A 37 1.85 -8.61 2.72
N LEU A 38 2.86 -9.02 1.94
CA LEU A 38 3.82 -10.04 2.37
C LEU A 38 4.67 -9.55 3.55
N GLN A 39 5.02 -8.25 3.58
CA GLN A 39 5.69 -7.63 4.72
C GLN A 39 4.81 -7.73 5.98
N VAL A 40 3.54 -7.34 5.89
CA VAL A 40 2.55 -7.45 6.98
C VAL A 40 2.44 -8.90 7.47
N VAL A 41 2.36 -9.87 6.57
CA VAL A 41 2.34 -11.29 6.94
C VAL A 41 3.62 -11.69 7.67
N ALA A 42 4.78 -11.24 7.19
CA ALA A 42 6.06 -11.50 7.84
C ALA A 42 6.11 -10.88 9.26
N SER A 43 5.66 -9.62 9.42
CA SER A 43 5.58 -8.96 10.73
C SER A 43 4.64 -9.69 11.70
N ILE A 44 3.51 -10.23 11.22
CA ILE A 44 2.59 -11.04 12.04
C ILE A 44 3.27 -12.36 12.45
N VAL A 45 3.92 -13.05 11.53
CA VAL A 45 4.65 -14.30 11.83
C VAL A 45 5.76 -14.06 12.85
N LEU A 46 6.49 -12.95 12.73
CA LEU A 46 7.53 -12.55 13.69
C LEU A 46 6.94 -12.19 15.04
N GLY A 47 5.85 -11.43 15.06
CA GLY A 47 5.13 -11.08 16.28
C GLY A 47 4.67 -12.31 17.05
N MET A 48 4.20 -13.35 16.36
CA MET A 48 3.76 -14.63 16.94
C MET A 48 4.89 -15.58 17.36
N ALA A 49 6.14 -15.24 17.11
CA ALA A 49 7.25 -16.11 17.44
C ALA A 49 7.69 -15.96 18.90
N ARG A 50 7.96 -17.09 19.56
CA ARG A 50 8.62 -17.08 20.88
C ARG A 50 10.04 -16.51 20.77
N ALA A 51 10.49 -15.81 21.81
CA ALA A 51 11.76 -15.11 21.85
C ALA A 51 12.99 -16.00 21.52
N ASP A 52 12.98 -17.26 21.95
CA ASP A 52 14.03 -18.24 21.66
C ASP A 52 14.14 -18.59 20.17
N ARG A 53 12.98 -18.75 19.51
CA ARG A 53 12.91 -19.02 18.06
C ARG A 53 13.27 -17.77 17.25
N PHE A 54 12.86 -16.60 17.72
CA PHE A 54 13.22 -15.32 17.10
C PHE A 54 14.74 -15.11 17.09
N ALA A 55 15.42 -15.32 18.23
CA ALA A 55 16.87 -15.21 18.31
C ALA A 55 17.59 -16.18 17.36
N THR A 56 17.04 -17.39 17.22
CA THR A 56 17.55 -18.39 16.27
C THR A 56 17.43 -17.89 14.83
N ALA A 57 16.25 -17.39 14.43
CA ALA A 57 16.02 -16.83 13.10
C ALA A 57 16.90 -15.60 12.80
N ALA A 58 17.10 -14.73 13.79
CA ALA A 58 17.97 -13.57 13.67
C ALA A 58 19.45 -13.95 13.48
N SER A 59 19.87 -15.10 14.01
CA SER A 59 21.24 -15.60 13.84
C SER A 59 21.49 -16.28 12.47
N GLU A 60 20.45 -16.54 11.69
CA GLU A 60 20.60 -17.10 10.34
C GLU A 60 21.25 -16.11 9.38
N SER A 61 22.06 -16.60 8.45
CA SER A 61 22.77 -15.74 7.50
C SER A 61 21.79 -15.06 6.52
N PRO A 62 21.84 -13.72 6.36
CA PRO A 62 21.03 -13.01 5.37
C PRO A 62 21.28 -13.48 3.92
N GLY A 63 22.46 -14.03 3.64
CA GLY A 63 22.87 -14.42 2.30
C GLY A 63 21.97 -15.49 1.67
N ILE A 64 21.42 -16.41 2.46
CA ILE A 64 20.51 -17.46 1.98
C ILE A 64 19.18 -16.85 1.52
N TYR A 65 18.70 -15.82 2.23
CA TYR A 65 17.46 -15.11 1.92
C TYR A 65 17.60 -14.17 0.74
N LEU A 66 18.76 -13.52 0.58
CA LEU A 66 19.09 -12.75 -0.62
C LEU A 66 19.20 -13.64 -1.86
N LEU A 67 19.81 -14.82 -1.73
CA LEU A 67 19.85 -15.81 -2.80
C LEU A 67 18.45 -16.28 -3.18
N LEU A 68 17.61 -16.60 -2.19
CA LEU A 68 16.21 -16.96 -2.43
C LEU A 68 15.46 -15.85 -3.18
N ALA A 69 15.62 -14.58 -2.77
CA ALA A 69 15.01 -13.44 -3.45
C ALA A 69 15.50 -13.29 -4.91
N ALA A 70 16.79 -13.50 -5.15
CA ALA A 70 17.36 -13.48 -6.50
C ALA A 70 16.81 -14.62 -7.37
N LEU A 71 16.72 -15.84 -6.82
CA LEU A 71 16.17 -16.99 -7.52
C LEU A 71 14.65 -16.85 -7.79
N LEU A 72 13.88 -16.31 -6.85
CA LEU A 72 12.47 -15.97 -7.07
C LEU A 72 12.30 -14.91 -8.16
N SER A 73 13.20 -13.93 -8.22
CA SER A 73 13.21 -12.92 -9.28
C SER A 73 13.55 -13.53 -10.63
N ALA A 74 14.54 -14.43 -10.69
CA ALA A 74 14.87 -15.20 -11.88
C ALA A 74 13.71 -16.11 -12.33
N ALA A 75 12.99 -16.71 -11.37
CA ALA A 75 11.81 -17.51 -11.62
C ALA A 75 10.72 -16.69 -12.29
N ALA A 76 10.31 -15.58 -11.67
CA ALA A 76 9.31 -14.66 -12.21
C ALA A 76 9.71 -14.14 -13.60
N PHE A 77 10.98 -13.77 -13.77
CA PHE A 77 11.50 -13.31 -15.06
C PHE A 77 11.44 -14.41 -16.14
N SER A 78 11.80 -15.65 -15.80
CA SER A 78 11.75 -16.77 -16.75
C SER A 78 10.31 -17.09 -17.17
N VAL A 79 9.35 -17.06 -16.25
CA VAL A 79 7.92 -17.24 -16.54
C VAL A 79 7.43 -16.11 -17.44
N TRP A 80 7.79 -14.86 -17.12
CA TRP A 80 7.41 -13.69 -17.91
C TRP A 80 7.99 -13.71 -19.33
N MET A 81 9.24 -14.16 -19.50
CA MET A 81 9.89 -14.34 -20.81
C MET A 81 9.19 -15.41 -21.64
N MET A 82 8.67 -16.46 -21.00
CA MET A 82 7.98 -17.57 -21.66
C MET A 82 6.46 -17.38 -21.75
N ARG A 83 5.91 -16.18 -21.45
CA ARG A 83 4.46 -15.93 -21.41
C ARG A 83 3.72 -16.24 -22.70
N GLU A 84 4.40 -16.16 -23.85
CA GLU A 84 3.84 -16.49 -25.17
C GLU A 84 3.77 -18.00 -25.43
N ARG A 85 4.39 -18.81 -24.57
CA ARG A 85 4.41 -20.28 -24.62
C ARG A 85 3.79 -20.85 -23.34
N PRO A 86 2.44 -20.94 -23.27
CA PRO A 86 1.72 -21.17 -22.01
C PRO A 86 2.11 -22.49 -21.31
N LEU A 87 2.38 -23.56 -22.07
CA LEU A 87 2.83 -24.83 -21.50
C LEU A 87 4.19 -24.72 -20.80
N ILE A 88 5.12 -23.96 -21.37
CA ILE A 88 6.45 -23.74 -20.77
C ILE A 88 6.32 -22.82 -19.55
N ALA A 89 5.54 -21.75 -19.64
CA ALA A 89 5.28 -20.86 -18.52
C ALA A 89 4.60 -21.60 -17.34
N MET A 90 3.64 -22.49 -17.61
CA MET A 90 3.03 -23.35 -16.59
C MET A 90 4.05 -24.30 -15.97
N ALA A 91 4.86 -24.97 -16.78
CA ALA A 91 5.91 -25.86 -16.28
C ALA A 91 6.90 -25.11 -15.38
N LEU A 92 7.36 -23.92 -15.78
CA LEU A 92 8.26 -23.07 -14.99
C LEU A 92 7.60 -22.62 -13.67
N THR A 93 6.32 -22.26 -13.70
CA THR A 93 5.56 -21.87 -12.49
C THR A 93 5.49 -22.98 -11.46
N VAL A 94 5.57 -24.25 -11.86
CA VAL A 94 5.60 -25.41 -10.95
C VAL A 94 7.02 -25.79 -10.56
N LEU A 95 7.95 -25.85 -11.54
CA LEU A 95 9.31 -26.31 -11.33
C LEU A 95 10.12 -25.39 -10.41
N TRP A 96 9.94 -24.06 -10.52
CA TRP A 96 10.65 -23.11 -9.68
C TRP A 96 10.32 -23.26 -8.19
N PRO A 97 9.05 -23.24 -7.75
CA PRO A 97 8.70 -23.47 -6.35
C PRO A 97 9.20 -24.81 -5.82
N VAL A 98 9.09 -25.89 -6.60
CA VAL A 98 9.57 -27.22 -6.20
C VAL A 98 11.09 -27.24 -6.05
N GLY A 99 11.83 -26.69 -7.03
CA GLY A 99 13.28 -26.60 -6.99
C GLY A 99 13.80 -25.75 -5.84
N LEU A 100 13.17 -24.60 -5.59
CA LEU A 100 13.48 -23.72 -4.47
C LEU A 100 13.22 -24.41 -3.13
N TRP A 101 12.06 -25.05 -2.98
CA TRP A 101 11.71 -25.79 -1.77
C TRP A 101 12.72 -26.90 -1.49
N LEU A 102 13.00 -27.75 -2.48
CA LEU A 102 13.94 -28.87 -2.32
C LEU A 102 15.38 -28.41 -2.05
N GLY A 103 15.82 -27.32 -2.70
CA GLY A 103 17.17 -26.78 -2.55
C GLY A 103 17.40 -26.03 -1.24
N LEU A 104 16.37 -25.41 -0.67
CA LEU A 104 16.51 -24.50 0.49
C LEU A 104 15.88 -25.02 1.78
N ARG A 105 15.08 -26.09 1.76
CA ARG A 105 14.39 -26.63 2.96
C ARG A 105 15.30 -26.95 4.15
N ASN A 106 16.58 -27.25 3.92
CA ASN A 106 17.55 -27.57 4.97
C ASN A 106 18.37 -26.35 5.42
N HIS A 107 18.19 -25.20 4.77
CA HIS A 107 19.04 -24.02 4.90
C HIS A 107 18.26 -22.75 5.25
N ALA A 108 16.95 -22.74 5.02
CA ALA A 108 16.06 -21.63 5.34
C ALA A 108 14.92 -22.12 6.23
N THR A 109 14.59 -21.35 7.27
CA THR A 109 13.41 -21.59 8.09
C THR A 109 12.30 -20.62 7.70
N ALA A 110 11.04 -20.98 7.97
CA ALA A 110 9.93 -20.06 7.73
C ALA A 110 10.05 -18.77 8.56
N LEU A 111 10.64 -18.86 9.76
CA LEU A 111 10.82 -17.72 10.65
C LEU A 111 12.01 -16.84 10.22
N GLY A 112 13.12 -17.43 9.76
CA GLY A 112 14.21 -16.67 9.15
C GLY A 112 13.76 -16.00 7.85
N LEU A 113 12.89 -16.65 7.06
CA LEU A 113 12.27 -16.05 5.87
C LEU A 113 11.43 -14.83 6.24
N ALA A 114 10.64 -14.92 7.31
CA ALA A 114 9.88 -13.77 7.81
C ALA A 114 10.81 -12.66 8.31
N PHE A 115 11.85 -12.99 9.07
CA PHE A 115 12.78 -12.02 9.66
C PHE A 115 13.52 -11.21 8.59
N HIS A 116 14.20 -11.89 7.67
CA HIS A 116 14.97 -11.22 6.61
C HIS A 116 14.06 -10.70 5.49
N GLY A 117 12.95 -11.40 5.23
CA GLY A 117 11.96 -11.01 4.22
C GLY A 117 11.21 -9.74 4.59
N GLU A 118 10.82 -9.54 5.85
CA GLU A 118 10.18 -8.31 6.33
C GLU A 118 11.04 -7.10 5.98
N PHE A 119 12.34 -7.14 6.33
CA PHE A 119 13.27 -6.06 6.05
C PHE A 119 13.44 -5.76 4.56
N VAL A 120 13.60 -6.81 3.73
CA VAL A 120 13.71 -6.67 2.27
C VAL A 120 12.43 -6.10 1.68
N LEU A 121 11.28 -6.59 2.10
CA LEU A 121 9.97 -6.16 1.61
C LEU A 121 9.64 -4.73 2.05
N HIS A 122 10.04 -4.33 3.25
CA HIS A 122 9.93 -2.95 3.74
C HIS A 122 10.68 -1.97 2.83
N HIS A 123 11.95 -2.23 2.53
CA HIS A 123 12.73 -1.37 1.65
C HIS A 123 12.26 -1.40 0.20
N PHE A 124 11.84 -2.56 -0.28
CA PHE A 124 11.31 -2.70 -1.62
C PHE A 124 9.97 -1.95 -1.79
N SER A 125 9.06 -2.06 -0.81
CA SER A 125 7.80 -1.32 -0.82
C SER A 125 8.03 0.19 -0.73
N ALA A 126 8.95 0.64 0.14
CA ALA A 126 9.35 2.04 0.24
C ALA A 126 9.88 2.59 -1.10
N LEU A 127 10.72 1.83 -1.80
CA LEU A 127 11.23 2.21 -3.14
C LEU A 127 10.11 2.30 -4.17
N LEU A 128 9.18 1.36 -4.19
CA LEU A 128 8.04 1.40 -5.12
C LEU A 128 7.09 2.56 -4.80
N CYS A 129 6.83 2.83 -3.52
CA CYS A 129 6.08 4.01 -3.08
C CYS A 129 6.77 5.31 -3.48
N LEU A 130 8.11 5.39 -3.39
CA LEU A 130 8.90 6.52 -3.87
C LEU A 130 8.75 6.72 -5.39
N ILE A 131 8.86 5.63 -6.17
CA ILE A 131 8.66 5.69 -7.61
C ILE A 131 7.26 6.19 -7.93
N LEU A 132 6.23 5.70 -7.24
CA LEU A 132 4.84 6.15 -7.42
C LEU A 132 4.65 7.62 -7.02
N ALA A 133 5.27 8.06 -5.93
CA ALA A 133 5.26 9.45 -5.48
C ALA A 133 5.86 10.42 -6.51
N VAL A 134 6.70 9.95 -7.42
CA VAL A 134 7.29 10.74 -8.51
C VAL A 134 6.55 10.53 -9.83
N SER A 135 6.26 9.29 -10.21
CA SER A 135 5.67 8.96 -11.50
C SER A 135 4.25 9.51 -11.66
N VAL A 136 3.47 9.53 -10.58
CA VAL A 136 2.08 10.00 -10.61
C VAL A 136 2.01 11.52 -10.85
N PRO A 137 2.70 12.37 -10.07
CA PRO A 137 2.75 13.80 -10.36
C PRO A 137 3.40 14.14 -11.71
N LEU A 138 4.42 13.39 -12.14
CA LEU A 138 4.98 13.55 -13.49
C LEU A 138 3.97 13.22 -14.59
N GLY A 139 3.09 12.25 -14.35
CA GLY A 139 1.94 11.97 -15.22
C GLY A 139 1.03 13.19 -15.34
N TRP A 140 0.68 13.83 -14.21
CA TRP A 140 -0.12 15.05 -14.24
C TRP A 140 0.58 16.21 -14.95
N ALA A 141 1.87 16.40 -14.70
CA ALA A 141 2.69 17.40 -15.37
C ALA A 141 2.67 17.27 -16.90
N ARG A 142 2.61 16.03 -17.40
CA ARG A 142 2.61 15.71 -18.82
C ARG A 142 1.22 15.77 -19.45
N ASP A 143 0.14 15.64 -18.68
CA ASP A 143 -1.22 15.62 -19.22
C ASP A 143 -1.73 17.04 -19.54
N PRO A 144 -1.85 17.42 -20.83
CA PRO A 144 -2.30 18.75 -21.21
C PRO A 144 -3.75 19.06 -20.79
N ARG A 145 -4.58 18.02 -20.54
CA ARG A 145 -6.00 18.18 -20.17
C ARG A 145 -6.19 18.81 -18.79
N LEU A 146 -5.16 18.72 -17.93
CA LEU A 146 -5.17 19.29 -16.58
C LEU A 146 -4.89 20.81 -16.55
N GLY A 147 -4.68 21.43 -17.72
CA GLY A 147 -4.53 22.87 -17.85
C GLY A 147 -3.11 23.38 -17.57
N PRO A 148 -2.93 24.71 -17.46
CA PRO A 148 -1.61 25.34 -17.33
C PRO A 148 -0.97 25.15 -15.95
N LEU A 149 -1.78 24.96 -14.90
CA LEU A 149 -1.31 24.79 -13.52
C LEU A 149 -0.99 23.33 -13.16
N ARG A 150 -1.01 22.42 -14.14
CA ARG A 150 -0.78 20.98 -13.96
C ARG A 150 0.56 20.60 -13.32
N LEU A 151 1.55 21.48 -13.43
CA LEU A 151 2.88 21.30 -12.85
C LEU A 151 2.91 21.57 -11.34
N LEU A 152 1.97 22.36 -10.82
CA LEU A 152 2.06 22.88 -9.46
C LEU A 152 2.04 21.78 -8.38
N PRO A 153 1.21 20.73 -8.46
CA PRO A 153 1.30 19.61 -7.52
C PRO A 153 2.62 18.83 -7.63
N ALA A 154 3.17 18.70 -8.84
CA ALA A 154 4.44 18.01 -9.06
C ALA A 154 5.64 18.76 -8.45
N LEU A 155 5.60 20.10 -8.45
CA LEU A 155 6.61 20.95 -7.81
C LEU A 155 6.68 20.77 -6.29
N LEU A 156 5.61 20.26 -5.65
CA LEU A 156 5.61 19.90 -4.24
C LEU A 156 5.96 18.42 -4.03
N ALA A 157 5.33 17.54 -4.82
CA ALA A 157 5.46 16.11 -4.66
C ALA A 157 6.87 15.59 -4.93
N ILE A 158 7.54 16.06 -5.99
CA ILE A 158 8.86 15.55 -6.38
C ILE A 158 9.94 15.93 -5.36
N PRO A 159 10.06 17.19 -4.91
CA PRO A 159 10.98 17.51 -3.83
C PRO A 159 10.63 16.81 -2.51
N GLY A 160 9.34 16.67 -2.19
CA GLY A 160 8.90 15.94 -1.00
C GLY A 160 9.32 14.48 -1.01
N ALA A 161 9.14 13.81 -2.15
CA ALA A 161 9.60 12.44 -2.39
C ALA A 161 11.13 12.32 -2.29
N ALA A 162 11.87 13.29 -2.85
CA ALA A 162 13.34 13.32 -2.76
C ALA A 162 13.82 13.51 -1.31
N MET A 163 13.16 14.35 -0.51
CA MET A 163 13.47 14.52 0.91
C MET A 163 13.20 13.25 1.73
N LEU A 164 12.08 12.56 1.46
CA LEU A 164 11.79 11.27 2.09
C LEU A 164 12.80 10.19 1.70
N ALA A 165 13.21 10.15 0.42
CA ALA A 165 14.28 9.27 -0.02
C ALA A 165 15.61 9.58 0.67
N ALA A 166 15.95 10.87 0.81
CA ALA A 166 17.14 11.31 1.52
C ALA A 166 17.09 10.93 3.00
N ALA A 167 15.94 11.05 3.67
CA ALA A 167 15.76 10.60 5.05
C ALA A 167 15.93 9.08 5.16
N HIS A 168 15.29 8.31 4.27
CA HIS A 168 15.37 6.85 4.23
C HIS A 168 16.79 6.31 4.00
N LEU A 169 17.60 7.03 3.20
CA LEU A 169 18.98 6.69 2.90
C LEU A 169 19.99 7.33 3.86
N ALA A 170 19.56 8.22 4.76
CA ALA A 170 20.45 8.97 5.65
C ALA A 170 21.38 8.06 6.48
N PRO A 171 20.94 6.89 7.00
CA PRO A 171 21.83 5.98 7.73
C PRO A 171 22.98 5.39 6.90
N LEU A 172 22.84 5.38 5.57
CA LEU A 172 23.86 4.91 4.62
C LEU A 172 24.64 6.08 3.98
N GLY A 173 24.20 7.31 4.25
CA GLY A 173 24.72 8.52 3.66
C GLY A 173 25.88 9.13 4.45
N PRO A 174 26.47 10.21 3.93
CA PRO A 174 27.51 10.95 4.64
C PRO A 174 26.96 11.63 5.90
N ASP A 175 27.78 11.70 6.96
CA ASP A 175 27.38 12.19 8.30
C ASP A 175 26.72 13.58 8.30
N TRP A 176 26.98 14.43 7.31
CA TRP A 176 26.36 15.76 7.24
C TRP A 176 24.85 15.71 7.00
N LEU A 177 24.33 14.67 6.33
CA LEU A 177 22.89 14.48 6.09
C LEU A 177 22.13 14.24 7.39
N THR A 178 22.71 13.45 8.30
CA THR A 178 22.14 13.13 9.61
C THR A 178 22.36 14.25 10.63
N THR A 179 23.52 14.93 10.59
CA THR A 179 23.91 15.93 11.60
C THR A 179 23.45 17.36 11.32
N THR A 180 23.34 17.78 10.05
CA THR A 180 23.10 19.20 9.69
C THR A 180 21.63 19.52 9.50
N VAL A 181 20.89 18.62 8.84
CA VAL A 181 19.45 18.82 8.57
C VAL A 181 18.61 18.00 9.56
N GLY A 182 19.10 16.83 9.97
CA GLY A 182 18.38 15.91 10.85
C GLY A 182 17.37 15.06 10.08
N GLU A 183 17.46 13.74 10.22
CA GLU A 183 16.58 12.77 9.57
C GLU A 183 15.09 13.09 9.77
N ARG A 184 14.73 13.46 11.01
CA ARG A 184 13.35 13.83 11.38
C ARG A 184 12.86 15.10 10.68
N ALA A 185 13.74 16.06 10.43
CA ALA A 185 13.37 17.26 9.71
C ALA A 185 13.15 16.97 8.22
N LEU A 186 14.04 16.18 7.61
CA LEU A 186 13.88 15.72 6.22
C LEU A 186 12.59 14.93 6.03
N SER A 187 12.29 13.99 6.93
CA SER A 187 11.06 13.20 6.83
C SER A 187 9.80 14.06 7.02
N THR A 188 9.79 14.95 8.01
CA THR A 188 8.65 15.86 8.27
C THR A 188 8.41 16.81 7.10
N MET A 189 9.47 17.47 6.59
CA MET A 189 9.37 18.39 5.45
C MET A 189 8.95 17.64 4.18
N GLY A 190 9.57 16.48 3.92
CA GLY A 190 9.27 15.66 2.76
C GLY A 190 7.82 15.18 2.75
N ALA A 191 7.35 14.61 3.86
CA ALA A 191 5.96 14.19 4.03
C ALA A 191 4.99 15.39 3.95
N GLY A 192 5.35 16.54 4.52
CA GLY A 192 4.54 17.76 4.44
C GLY A 192 4.35 18.26 3.01
N MET A 193 5.43 18.33 2.22
CA MET A 193 5.35 18.72 0.81
C MET A 193 4.53 17.72 -0.01
N LEU A 194 4.74 16.42 0.23
CA LEU A 194 4.00 15.33 -0.42
C LEU A 194 2.51 15.32 -0.06
N LEU A 195 2.15 15.78 1.13
CA LEU A 195 0.76 15.92 1.54
C LEU A 195 0.12 17.19 1.02
N LEU A 196 0.85 18.30 0.91
CA LEU A 196 0.33 19.56 0.38
C LEU A 196 0.05 19.51 -1.12
N SER A 197 0.77 18.68 -1.88
CA SER A 197 0.46 18.44 -3.30
C SER A 197 -0.93 17.83 -3.50
N TRP A 198 -1.46 17.09 -2.52
CA TRP A 198 -2.75 16.43 -2.59
C TRP A 198 -3.94 17.42 -2.63
N PRO A 199 -4.22 18.25 -1.61
CA PRO A 199 -5.32 19.21 -1.66
C PRO A 199 -5.14 20.21 -2.81
N LEU A 200 -3.90 20.52 -3.18
CA LEU A 200 -3.60 21.36 -4.35
C LEU A 200 -4.08 20.71 -5.65
N ALA A 201 -3.74 19.44 -5.87
CA ALA A 201 -4.24 18.69 -7.02
C ALA A 201 -5.77 18.49 -6.98
N ILE A 202 -6.38 18.27 -5.80
CA ILE A 202 -7.86 18.25 -5.67
C ILE A 202 -8.44 19.56 -6.20
N GLY A 203 -7.93 20.70 -5.72
CA GLY A 203 -8.45 22.02 -6.08
C GLY A 203 -8.26 22.35 -7.56
N LEU A 204 -7.09 22.06 -8.11
CA LEU A 204 -6.76 22.35 -9.51
C LEU A 204 -7.47 21.41 -10.49
N PHE A 205 -7.57 20.13 -10.15
CA PHE A 205 -8.07 19.10 -11.06
C PHE A 205 -9.53 18.73 -10.82
N TRP A 206 -10.23 19.40 -9.89
CA TRP A 206 -11.61 19.08 -9.48
C TRP A 206 -12.59 18.79 -10.63
N LYS A 207 -12.53 19.61 -11.68
CA LYS A 207 -13.44 19.49 -12.83
C LYS A 207 -13.11 18.31 -13.75
N VAL A 208 -11.84 17.89 -13.75
CA VAL A 208 -11.26 16.87 -14.65
C VAL A 208 -11.11 15.52 -13.96
N MET A 209 -11.11 15.48 -12.62
CA MET A 209 -11.31 14.25 -11.85
C MET A 209 -12.62 13.58 -12.29
N GLY A 210 -12.66 12.25 -12.21
CA GLY A 210 -13.69 11.38 -12.77
C GLY A 210 -15.13 11.63 -12.31
N PRO A 211 -15.98 10.61 -12.21
CA PRO A 211 -17.41 10.80 -11.98
C PRO A 211 -17.68 11.68 -10.74
N SER A 212 -18.59 12.64 -10.86
CA SER A 212 -18.90 13.61 -9.80
C SER A 212 -19.26 12.97 -8.46
N GLN A 213 -19.85 11.77 -8.50
CA GLN A 213 -20.21 10.96 -7.34
C GLN A 213 -18.99 10.47 -6.54
N ARG A 214 -17.82 10.31 -7.19
CA ARG A 214 -16.59 9.76 -6.60
C ARG A 214 -15.55 10.82 -6.27
N ARG A 215 -15.67 12.02 -6.84
CA ARG A 215 -14.80 13.19 -6.54
C ARG A 215 -14.63 13.54 -5.06
N PRO A 216 -15.60 13.27 -4.15
CA PRO A 216 -15.39 13.53 -2.73
C PRO A 216 -14.44 12.53 -2.04
N ILE A 217 -14.16 11.36 -2.61
CA ILE A 217 -13.34 10.32 -1.97
C ILE A 217 -11.96 10.84 -1.53
N PRO A 218 -11.18 11.56 -2.37
CA PRO A 218 -9.89 12.09 -1.94
C PRO A 218 -10.01 13.10 -0.78
N LEU A 219 -11.10 13.86 -0.67
CA LEU A 219 -11.35 14.75 0.47
C LEU A 219 -11.68 13.97 1.74
N VAL A 220 -12.48 12.91 1.62
CA VAL A 220 -12.81 12.02 2.74
C VAL A 220 -11.55 11.35 3.29
N LEU A 221 -10.65 10.89 2.42
CA LEU A 221 -9.40 10.25 2.80
C LEU A 221 -8.37 11.23 3.40
N LEU A 222 -8.52 12.54 3.17
CA LEU A 222 -7.71 13.56 3.85
C LEU A 222 -8.08 13.72 5.33
N VAL A 223 -9.31 13.37 5.73
CA VAL A 223 -9.80 13.62 7.11
C VAL A 223 -8.93 12.94 8.18
N PRO A 224 -8.61 11.62 8.09
CA PRO A 224 -7.75 10.99 9.07
C PRO A 224 -6.34 11.59 9.11
N VAL A 225 -5.80 12.00 7.97
CA VAL A 225 -4.47 12.62 7.86
C VAL A 225 -4.45 13.99 8.53
N ILE A 226 -5.40 14.86 8.20
CA ILE A 226 -5.52 16.21 8.78
C ILE A 226 -5.68 16.09 10.29
N LEU A 227 -6.53 15.18 10.74
CA LEU A 227 -6.78 14.97 12.16
C LEU A 227 -5.53 14.46 12.87
N ARG A 228 -4.77 13.53 12.26
CA ARG A 228 -3.49 13.07 12.80
C ARG A 228 -2.50 14.22 12.95
N VAL A 229 -2.33 15.07 11.93
CA VAL A 229 -1.42 16.23 11.99
C VAL A 229 -1.89 17.26 13.01
N ALA A 230 -3.19 17.48 13.13
CA ALA A 230 -3.75 18.41 14.12
C ALA A 230 -3.52 17.93 15.56
N LEU A 231 -3.53 16.61 15.79
CA LEU A 231 -3.42 16.01 17.12
C LEU A 231 -1.98 15.68 17.54
N ALA A 232 -1.11 15.26 16.60
CA ALA A 232 0.30 14.94 16.86
C ALA A 232 1.26 16.08 16.46
N GLY A 233 0.76 17.17 15.89
CA GLY A 233 1.59 18.24 15.34
C GLY A 233 2.36 17.82 14.07
N PRO A 234 3.40 18.58 13.68
CA PRO A 234 4.21 18.28 12.50
C PRO A 234 4.89 16.91 12.58
N GLY A 235 5.23 16.47 13.80
CA GLY A 235 5.81 15.16 14.06
C GLY A 235 4.95 13.98 13.62
N GLY A 236 3.62 14.15 13.60
CA GLY A 236 2.69 13.15 13.07
C GLY A 236 2.94 12.78 11.61
N LEU A 237 3.59 13.68 10.84
CA LEU A 237 4.01 13.43 9.46
C LEU A 237 5.23 12.52 9.35
N ALA A 238 6.10 12.54 10.37
CA ALA A 238 7.26 11.66 10.47
C ALA A 238 6.93 10.33 11.17
N GLY A 239 5.65 10.04 11.41
CA GLY A 239 5.20 8.78 12.00
C GLY A 239 4.98 8.84 13.51
N GLU A 240 5.09 10.00 14.15
CA GLU A 240 4.78 10.12 15.58
C GLU A 240 3.33 9.76 15.87
N LEU A 241 3.14 9.24 17.08
CA LEU A 241 1.83 8.80 17.56
C LEU A 241 1.06 9.97 18.13
N VAL A 242 -0.26 9.91 17.99
CA VAL A 242 -1.13 10.82 18.73
C VAL A 242 -1.18 10.42 20.20
N ALA A 243 -1.42 11.38 21.08
CA ALA A 243 -1.61 11.10 22.51
C ALA A 243 -2.87 10.26 22.77
N ASP A 244 -2.91 9.54 23.89
CA ASP A 244 -4.01 8.61 24.23
C ASP A 244 -5.40 9.26 24.19
N ALA A 245 -5.52 10.50 24.67
CA ALA A 245 -6.78 11.27 24.66
C ALA A 245 -7.31 11.54 23.23
N ALA A 246 -6.44 11.43 22.22
CA ALA A 246 -6.72 11.74 20.83
C ALA A 246 -7.06 10.49 19.99
N ILE A 247 -6.84 9.28 20.55
CA ILE A 247 -7.09 7.98 19.89
C ILE A 247 -8.54 7.87 19.42
N PHE A 248 -9.50 8.22 20.28
CA PHE A 248 -10.92 8.14 19.95
C PHE A 248 -11.27 8.93 18.68
N TRP A 249 -10.74 10.15 18.57
CA TRP A 249 -11.00 11.04 17.44
C TRP A 249 -10.40 10.49 16.15
N LEU A 250 -9.15 10.04 16.19
CA LEU A 250 -8.47 9.49 15.02
C LEU A 250 -9.13 8.17 14.55
N GLY A 251 -9.47 7.28 15.49
CA GLY A 251 -10.19 6.04 15.19
C GLY A 251 -11.57 6.30 14.57
N ALA A 252 -12.35 7.24 15.13
CA ALA A 252 -13.65 7.62 14.58
C ALA A 252 -13.52 8.18 13.15
N ALA A 253 -12.52 9.04 12.89
CA ALA A 253 -12.25 9.57 11.56
C ALA A 253 -11.92 8.46 10.55
N MET A 254 -11.14 7.45 10.94
CA MET A 254 -10.81 6.31 10.07
C MET A 254 -12.05 5.46 9.74
N VAL A 255 -12.93 5.21 10.72
CA VAL A 255 -14.20 4.50 10.51
C VAL A 255 -15.10 5.27 9.55
N VAL A 256 -15.31 6.56 9.82
CA VAL A 256 -16.15 7.43 9.00
C VAL A 256 -15.59 7.54 7.58
N ALA A 257 -14.28 7.73 7.43
CA ALA A 257 -13.63 7.80 6.12
C ALA A 257 -13.77 6.48 5.34
N SER A 258 -13.63 5.34 6.00
CA SER A 258 -13.80 4.02 5.37
C SER A 258 -15.24 3.81 4.91
N LEU A 259 -16.23 4.09 5.76
CA LEU A 259 -17.65 3.95 5.43
C LEU A 259 -18.08 4.91 4.31
N ALA A 260 -17.64 6.17 4.38
CA ALA A 260 -17.89 7.15 3.34
C ALA A 260 -17.23 6.73 2.01
N THR A 261 -16.02 6.18 2.05
CA THR A 261 -15.34 5.68 0.84
C THR A 261 -16.09 4.50 0.24
N LEU A 262 -16.53 3.52 1.05
CA LEU A 262 -17.34 2.39 0.58
C LEU A 262 -18.62 2.85 -0.13
N THR A 263 -19.34 3.78 0.50
CA THR A 263 -20.64 4.28 0.01
C THR A 263 -20.53 5.17 -1.23
N LEU A 264 -19.41 5.88 -1.40
CA LEU A 264 -19.12 6.69 -2.59
C LEU A 264 -18.56 5.83 -3.74
N LEU A 265 -17.72 4.84 -3.43
CA LEU A 265 -17.11 3.97 -4.44
C LEU A 265 -18.17 3.04 -5.07
N ARG A 266 -19.05 2.47 -4.24
CA ARG A 266 -20.09 1.49 -4.61
C ARG A 266 -19.53 0.36 -5.50
N PRO A 267 -18.61 -0.47 -4.98
CA PRO A 267 -18.03 -1.57 -5.77
C PRO A 267 -19.14 -2.46 -6.32
N ARG A 268 -19.14 -2.68 -7.64
CA ARG A 268 -20.11 -3.56 -8.29
C ARG A 268 -19.64 -5.00 -8.18
N LEU A 269 -20.20 -5.71 -7.21
CA LEU A 269 -19.96 -7.13 -6.98
C LEU A 269 -21.28 -7.89 -7.05
N ASP A 270 -21.20 -9.14 -7.51
CA ASP A 270 -22.29 -10.09 -7.31
C ASP A 270 -22.55 -10.27 -5.79
N ILE A 271 -23.81 -10.51 -5.42
CA ILE A 271 -24.21 -10.60 -4.02
C ILE A 271 -23.45 -11.70 -3.27
N TRP A 272 -23.14 -12.84 -3.93
CA TRP A 272 -22.38 -13.92 -3.30
C TRP A 272 -20.93 -13.54 -3.08
N VAL A 273 -20.33 -12.82 -4.05
CA VAL A 273 -18.97 -12.31 -3.89
C VAL A 273 -18.92 -11.28 -2.75
N MET A 274 -19.92 -10.40 -2.66
CA MET A 274 -20.02 -9.44 -1.56
C MET A 274 -20.18 -10.12 -0.20
N ILE A 275 -20.99 -11.18 -0.11
CA ILE A 275 -21.11 -11.99 1.12
C ILE A 275 -19.78 -12.64 1.47
N VAL A 276 -19.10 -13.29 0.52
CA VAL A 276 -17.80 -13.95 0.76
C VAL A 276 -16.76 -12.93 1.21
N VAL A 277 -16.66 -11.78 0.53
CA VAL A 277 -15.77 -10.68 0.93
C VAL A 277 -16.10 -10.21 2.34
N GLY A 278 -17.38 -9.97 2.64
CA GLY A 278 -17.85 -9.58 3.96
C GLY A 278 -17.46 -10.59 5.05
N VAL A 279 -17.67 -11.88 4.81
CA VAL A 279 -17.29 -12.95 5.75
C VAL A 279 -15.78 -13.00 5.96
N ILE A 280 -14.97 -12.93 4.90
CA ILE A 280 -13.50 -12.93 5.00
C ILE A 280 -13.02 -11.72 5.81
N CYS A 281 -13.55 -10.53 5.52
CA CYS A 281 -13.19 -9.31 6.26
C CYS A 281 -13.64 -9.38 7.72
N LEU A 282 -14.82 -9.93 8.01
CA LEU A 282 -15.31 -10.14 9.37
C LEU A 282 -14.40 -11.10 10.14
N LEU A 283 -14.06 -12.25 9.53
CA LEU A 283 -13.15 -13.22 10.14
C LEU A 283 -11.76 -12.61 10.36
N GLY A 284 -11.25 -11.82 9.41
CA GLY A 284 -10.01 -11.07 9.56
C GLY A 284 -10.05 -10.11 10.75
N SER A 285 -11.10 -9.30 10.86
CA SER A 285 -11.30 -8.39 12.01
C SER A 285 -11.44 -9.14 13.33
N MET A 286 -12.16 -10.26 13.37
CA MET A 286 -12.27 -11.11 14.57
C MET A 286 -10.94 -11.75 14.95
N PHE A 287 -10.13 -12.13 13.97
CA PHE A 287 -8.78 -12.65 14.20
C PHE A 287 -7.90 -11.58 14.83
N PHE A 288 -7.91 -10.35 14.30
CA PHE A 288 -7.22 -9.21 14.93
C PHE A 288 -7.72 -8.93 16.35
N TYR A 289 -9.02 -8.99 16.58
CA TYR A 289 -9.59 -8.85 17.92
C TYR A 289 -9.10 -9.95 18.87
N TYR A 290 -9.09 -11.20 18.41
CA TYR A 290 -8.63 -12.33 19.20
C TYR A 290 -7.17 -12.15 19.64
N PHE A 291 -6.27 -11.75 18.74
CA PHE A 291 -4.88 -11.48 19.12
C PHE A 291 -4.73 -10.26 20.00
N TYR A 292 -5.55 -9.23 19.78
CA TYR A 292 -5.57 -8.07 20.65
C TYR A 292 -5.90 -8.48 22.09
N GLU A 293 -6.91 -9.32 22.31
CA GLU A 293 -7.30 -9.77 23.66
C GLU A 293 -6.33 -10.81 24.27
N HIS A 294 -5.88 -11.79 23.48
CA HIS A 294 -5.19 -12.98 24.00
C HIS A 294 -3.67 -12.98 23.78
N GLY A 295 -3.17 -12.11 22.91
CA GLY A 295 -1.77 -12.05 22.53
C GLY A 295 -1.04 -10.80 23.02
N PHE A 296 -1.73 -9.91 23.73
CA PHE A 296 -1.13 -8.68 24.26
C PHE A 296 -0.06 -8.99 25.31
N GLY A 297 1.15 -8.45 25.15
CA GLY A 297 2.32 -8.69 26.01
C GLY A 297 3.32 -9.74 25.49
N GLU A 298 2.88 -10.75 24.72
CA GLU A 298 3.78 -11.68 24.03
C GLU A 298 4.05 -11.27 22.57
N LEU A 299 3.13 -10.50 21.96
CA LEU A 299 3.13 -10.12 20.54
C LEU A 299 3.37 -8.61 20.31
N GLU A 300 3.78 -7.88 21.35
CA GLU A 300 3.78 -6.40 21.40
C GLU A 300 4.61 -5.78 20.28
N ASP A 301 5.78 -6.36 19.99
CA ASP A 301 6.72 -5.81 18.99
C ASP A 301 6.22 -5.97 17.54
N GLY A 302 5.49 -7.05 17.23
CA GLY A 302 5.06 -7.34 15.85
C GLY A 302 3.66 -6.83 15.52
N LEU A 303 2.66 -7.27 16.28
CA LEU A 303 1.26 -6.92 16.01
C LEU A 303 0.93 -5.52 16.52
N GLY A 304 1.49 -5.13 17.68
CA GLY A 304 1.36 -3.77 18.21
C GLY A 304 1.95 -2.74 17.26
N GLY A 305 3.18 -2.98 16.78
CA GLY A 305 3.82 -2.14 15.76
C GLY A 305 3.04 -2.03 14.45
N LEU A 306 2.42 -3.14 13.99
CA LEU A 306 1.59 -3.14 12.78
C LEU A 306 0.31 -2.31 12.94
N LEU A 307 -0.42 -2.53 14.04
CA LEU A 307 -1.64 -1.76 14.33
C LEU A 307 -1.31 -0.28 14.58
N GLN A 308 -0.18 0.00 15.23
CA GLN A 308 0.32 1.36 15.44
C GLN A 308 0.70 2.06 14.14
N SER A 309 1.31 1.34 13.20
CA SER A 309 1.59 1.84 11.84
C SER A 309 0.29 2.12 11.07
N LEU A 310 -0.69 1.20 11.18
CA LEU A 310 -1.98 1.29 10.50
C LEU A 310 -2.83 2.46 11.01
N PHE A 311 -2.89 2.64 12.34
CA PHE A 311 -3.78 3.60 13.00
C PHE A 311 -3.12 4.92 13.37
N GLY A 312 -1.79 4.95 13.51
CA GLY A 312 -1.06 6.13 13.96
C GLY A 312 -1.15 6.41 15.46
N PHE A 313 -1.53 5.42 16.27
CA PHE A 313 -1.53 5.47 17.72
C PHE A 313 -1.18 4.11 18.31
N SER A 314 -0.63 4.09 19.52
CA SER A 314 -0.48 2.86 20.29
C SER A 314 -1.86 2.31 20.64
N VAL A 315 -2.11 1.05 20.31
CA VAL A 315 -3.36 0.41 20.73
C VAL A 315 -3.30 0.22 22.24
N PRO A 316 -4.27 0.76 23.02
CA PRO A 316 -4.21 0.64 24.47
C PRO A 316 -4.40 -0.82 24.91
N TYR A 317 -3.80 -1.19 26.04
CA TYR A 317 -3.90 -2.55 26.59
C TYR A 317 -5.36 -2.96 26.82
N PRO A 318 -5.75 -4.21 26.46
CA PRO A 318 -7.15 -4.67 26.56
C PRO A 318 -7.76 -4.47 27.94
N SER A 319 -6.98 -4.73 29.00
CA SER A 319 -7.43 -4.60 30.39
C SER A 319 -7.80 -3.17 30.81
N TYR A 320 -7.40 -2.15 30.05
CA TYR A 320 -7.69 -0.74 30.33
C TYR A 320 -8.72 -0.14 29.35
N VAL A 321 -9.30 -0.93 28.46
CA VAL A 321 -10.23 -0.47 27.42
C VAL A 321 -11.56 -1.19 27.58
N ASP A 322 -12.66 -0.43 27.63
CA ASP A 322 -14.00 -1.02 27.66
C ASP A 322 -14.30 -1.76 26.35
N ASP A 323 -14.99 -2.91 26.42
CA ASP A 323 -15.36 -3.77 25.28
C ASP A 323 -16.03 -3.02 24.11
N VAL A 324 -16.75 -1.94 24.40
CA VAL A 324 -17.42 -1.12 23.38
C VAL A 324 -16.40 -0.38 22.50
N LYS A 325 -15.29 0.09 23.09
CA LYS A 325 -14.24 0.82 22.36
C LYS A 325 -13.42 -0.13 21.49
N SER A 326 -13.11 -1.33 21.98
CA SER A 326 -12.43 -2.36 21.20
C SER A 326 -13.34 -2.87 20.07
N ALA A 327 -14.63 -3.09 20.31
CA ALA A 327 -15.60 -3.44 19.28
C ALA A 327 -15.72 -2.35 18.19
N ALA A 328 -15.71 -1.07 18.57
CA ALA A 328 -15.73 0.05 17.62
C ALA A 328 -14.46 0.09 16.74
N LEU A 329 -13.28 -0.19 17.30
CA LEU A 329 -12.04 -0.30 16.54
C LEU A 329 -12.11 -1.46 15.52
N MET A 330 -12.64 -2.61 15.93
CA MET A 330 -12.81 -3.78 15.07
C MET A 330 -13.83 -3.53 13.96
N MET A 331 -14.91 -2.79 14.25
CA MET A 331 -15.86 -2.32 13.25
C MET A 331 -15.17 -1.40 12.23
N GLY A 332 -14.27 -0.54 12.67
CA GLY A 332 -13.44 0.29 11.80
C GLY A 332 -12.56 -0.54 10.85
N LEU A 333 -11.84 -1.53 11.38
CA LEU A 333 -11.06 -2.48 10.58
C LEU A 333 -11.91 -3.23 9.56
N PHE A 334 -13.09 -3.68 9.99
CA PHE A 334 -14.02 -4.38 9.12
C PHE A 334 -14.41 -3.52 7.91
N PHE A 335 -14.87 -2.29 8.14
CA PHE A 335 -15.24 -1.40 7.04
C PHE A 335 -14.06 -1.05 6.14
N MET A 336 -12.88 -0.88 6.72
CA MET A 336 -11.65 -0.62 5.97
C MET A 336 -11.30 -1.79 5.05
N PHE A 337 -11.27 -3.02 5.57
CA PHE A 337 -11.00 -4.22 4.78
C PHE A 337 -12.07 -4.47 3.73
N VAL A 338 -13.35 -4.34 4.09
CA VAL A 338 -14.45 -4.52 3.12
C VAL A 338 -14.33 -3.51 1.99
N THR A 339 -13.99 -2.25 2.29
CA THR A 339 -13.80 -1.21 1.27
C THR A 339 -12.69 -1.56 0.30
N VAL A 340 -11.51 -1.90 0.82
CA VAL A 340 -10.33 -2.25 0.01
C VAL A 340 -10.58 -3.52 -0.80
N TYR A 341 -11.03 -4.58 -0.13
CA TYR A 341 -11.14 -5.90 -0.75
C TYR A 341 -12.28 -5.94 -1.78
N SER A 342 -13.40 -5.28 -1.50
CA SER A 342 -14.49 -5.15 -2.48
C SER A 342 -14.04 -4.38 -3.72
N ALA A 343 -13.23 -3.33 -3.53
CA ALA A 343 -12.66 -2.57 -4.64
C ALA A 343 -11.65 -3.39 -5.46
N LEU A 344 -10.80 -4.19 -4.81
CA LEU A 344 -9.81 -5.05 -5.47
C LEU A 344 -10.45 -6.14 -6.33
N VAL A 345 -11.53 -6.76 -5.82
CA VAL A 345 -12.24 -7.84 -6.52
C VAL A 345 -13.13 -7.29 -7.63
N SER A 346 -13.62 -6.04 -7.51
CA SER A 346 -14.43 -5.38 -8.54
C SER A 346 -13.63 -5.21 -9.85
N GLY A 347 -14.21 -5.64 -10.97
CA GLY A 347 -13.60 -5.46 -12.29
C GLY A 347 -13.47 -3.99 -12.70
N GLU A 348 -14.42 -3.14 -12.30
CA GLU A 348 -14.46 -1.70 -12.63
C GLU A 348 -13.59 -0.84 -11.70
N ASP A 349 -13.35 -1.32 -10.46
CA ASP A 349 -12.68 -0.54 -9.41
C ASP A 349 -11.36 -1.14 -8.94
N ARG A 350 -10.84 -2.19 -9.60
CA ARG A 350 -9.58 -2.87 -9.22
C ARG A 350 -8.44 -1.90 -8.99
N VAL A 351 -8.27 -0.97 -9.92
CA VAL A 351 -7.30 0.12 -9.89
C VAL A 351 -7.42 0.93 -8.58
N ARG A 352 -8.65 1.25 -8.19
CA ARG A 352 -8.96 1.97 -6.96
C ARG A 352 -8.68 1.13 -5.72
N GLY A 353 -9.01 -0.16 -5.78
CA GLY A 353 -8.66 -1.14 -4.75
C GLY A 353 -7.16 -1.25 -4.53
N VAL A 354 -6.35 -1.22 -5.59
CA VAL A 354 -4.88 -1.23 -5.49
C VAL A 354 -4.38 0.02 -4.77
N SER A 355 -4.86 1.20 -5.13
CA SER A 355 -4.54 2.45 -4.43
C SER A 355 -4.92 2.40 -2.95
N LEU A 356 -6.16 2.03 -2.63
CA LEU A 356 -6.65 1.96 -1.25
C LEU A 356 -5.90 0.91 -0.43
N GLY A 357 -5.61 -0.25 -1.02
CA GLY A 357 -4.82 -1.29 -0.38
C GLY A 357 -3.38 -0.84 -0.12
N LEU A 358 -2.77 -0.10 -1.06
CA LEU A 358 -1.43 0.42 -0.86
C LEU A 358 -1.40 1.50 0.22
N MET A 359 -2.43 2.36 0.30
CA MET A 359 -2.58 3.30 1.42
C MET A 359 -2.75 2.60 2.76
N LEU A 360 -3.50 1.50 2.79
CA LEU A 360 -3.72 0.69 3.98
C LEU A 360 -2.40 0.09 4.48
N VAL A 361 -1.63 -0.52 3.58
CA VAL A 361 -0.44 -1.31 3.92
C VAL A 361 0.79 -0.44 4.16
N ALA A 362 0.97 0.64 3.40
CA ALA A 362 2.07 1.58 3.61
C ALA A 362 1.84 2.47 4.85
N GLY A 363 0.63 2.48 5.41
CA GLY A 363 0.25 3.37 6.50
C GLY A 363 0.29 4.85 6.09
N LEU A 364 -0.11 5.71 7.02
CA LEU A 364 -0.21 7.17 6.78
C LEU A 364 1.16 7.84 6.53
N GLY A 365 2.27 7.23 6.99
CA GLY A 365 3.62 7.77 6.87
C GLY A 365 4.36 7.44 5.57
N LEU A 366 3.96 6.39 4.85
CA LEU A 366 4.61 5.97 3.58
C LEU A 366 3.65 5.92 2.39
N SER A 367 2.34 6.12 2.60
CA SER A 367 1.40 6.17 1.48
C SER A 367 1.69 7.37 0.58
N SER A 368 1.76 7.15 -0.73
CA SER A 368 1.74 8.25 -1.70
C SER A 368 0.32 8.83 -1.70
N PRO A 369 0.09 10.04 -1.16
CA PRO A 369 -1.25 10.62 -1.04
C PRO A 369 -1.88 10.87 -2.42
N HIS A 370 -1.03 10.92 -3.45
CA HIS A 370 -1.40 10.98 -4.86
C HIS A 370 -2.16 9.74 -5.34
N LEU A 371 -1.98 8.57 -4.73
CA LEU A 371 -2.72 7.36 -5.08
C LEU A 371 -4.22 7.50 -4.81
N ALA A 372 -4.60 8.31 -3.82
CA ALA A 372 -5.98 8.65 -3.53
C ALA A 372 -6.60 9.53 -4.61
N LEU A 373 -5.82 10.43 -5.22
CA LEU A 373 -6.26 11.25 -6.35
C LEU A 373 -6.47 10.44 -7.62
N MET A 374 -5.78 9.30 -7.75
CA MET A 374 -6.00 8.36 -8.84
C MET A 374 -7.29 7.52 -8.65
N LEU A 375 -7.96 7.64 -7.50
CA LEU A 375 -9.31 7.10 -7.29
C LEU A 375 -10.40 7.93 -7.97
N GLY A 376 -10.10 9.22 -8.19
CA GLY A 376 -11.03 10.29 -8.56
C GLY A 376 -11.59 10.21 -9.96
#